data_AF-A0A1H6D484-F1
#
_entry.id   AF-A0A1H6D484-F1
#
_cell.length_a   1.000
_cell.length_b   1.000
_cell.length_c   1.000
_cell.angle_alpha   90.00
_cell.angle_beta   90.00
_cell.angle_gamma   90.00
#
_symmetry.space_group_name_H-M   'P 1'
#
loop_
_entity.id
_entity.type
_entity.pdbx_description
1 polymer ?
#
loop_
_entity_poly.entity_id
_entity_poly.type
_entity_poly.pdbx_seq_one_letter_code
_entity_poly.pdbx_strand_id
1 'polypeptide(L)'
;MSVTRNVRRSLAMALAVVLALTMTSQAGANTVQPKRPNIIFFLVDDMSADLLPYMDTVSALATDGTRFTDYYVSNSLCCPSRASMFTGQFPHNTGVATNKGSDGGGYQAFQKHEGRTYAVPLDQAGYRTGYLGKYINEYPVATDYHVPAGWDEWHVAAGGGYNEFKYQLTRYIREQGQKPIDPGGGKYLVDELGQRAWTSSCGPANTRRESRSSCRSRRSRRMPASASSRATRSRASRPRAATGRRTSSRTGTAVGPTARAST
;
A
#
# COMPACT_ATOMS: atom_id res chain seq x y z
N MET A 1 -28.64 -48.63 64.23
CA MET A 1 -28.98 -47.84 63.02
C MET A 1 -28.29 -46.46 62.92
N SER A 2 -27.50 -46.00 63.91
CA SER A 2 -26.88 -44.66 63.88
C SER A 2 -25.51 -44.62 63.16
N VAL A 3 -24.68 -45.66 63.31
CA VAL A 3 -23.29 -45.71 62.82
C VAL A 3 -23.20 -45.71 61.27
N THR A 4 -24.11 -46.40 60.59
CA THR A 4 -24.15 -46.48 59.12
C THR A 4 -24.54 -45.16 58.44
N ARG A 5 -25.27 -44.28 59.14
CA ARG A 5 -25.64 -42.94 58.66
C ARG A 5 -24.46 -41.96 58.71
N ASN A 6 -23.60 -42.08 59.73
CA ASN A 6 -22.43 -41.22 59.89
C ASN A 6 -21.33 -41.56 58.88
N VAL A 7 -21.10 -42.85 58.60
CA VAL A 7 -20.11 -43.30 57.59
C VAL A 7 -20.49 -42.82 56.18
N ARG A 8 -21.78 -42.88 55.82
CA ARG A 8 -22.27 -42.38 54.51
C ARG A 8 -22.13 -40.87 54.35
N ARG A 9 -22.30 -40.09 55.43
CA ARG A 9 -22.12 -38.63 55.42
C ARG A 9 -20.63 -38.25 55.29
N SER A 10 -19.73 -38.97 55.95
CA SER A 10 -18.29 -38.75 55.84
C SER A 10 -17.75 -39.10 54.45
N LEU A 11 -18.23 -40.19 53.84
CA LEU A 11 -17.89 -40.55 52.45
C LEU A 11 -18.43 -39.55 51.43
N ALA A 12 -19.65 -39.03 51.62
CA ALA A 12 -20.21 -38.01 50.75
C ALA A 12 -19.47 -36.66 50.84
N MET A 13 -19.04 -36.25 52.04
CA MET A 13 -18.19 -35.06 52.21
C MET A 13 -16.81 -35.27 51.60
N ALA A 14 -16.17 -36.43 51.80
CA ALA A 14 -14.86 -36.71 51.23
C ALA A 14 -14.91 -36.69 49.70
N LEU A 15 -15.97 -37.25 49.09
CA LEU A 15 -16.17 -37.21 47.64
C LEU A 15 -16.42 -35.79 47.13
N ALA A 16 -17.21 -34.98 47.85
CA ALA A 16 -17.46 -33.58 47.49
C ALA A 16 -16.19 -32.71 47.59
N VAL A 17 -15.33 -32.97 48.57
CA VAL A 17 -14.03 -32.29 48.73
C VAL A 17 -13.06 -32.70 47.60
N VAL A 18 -13.00 -33.99 47.25
CA VAL A 18 -12.18 -34.46 46.11
C VAL A 18 -12.69 -33.89 44.77
N LEU A 19 -14.01 -33.77 44.59
CA LEU A 19 -14.61 -33.14 43.40
C LEU A 19 -14.33 -31.62 43.36
N ALA A 20 -14.33 -30.94 44.51
CA ALA A 20 -13.99 -29.53 44.60
C ALA A 20 -12.50 -29.26 44.35
N LEU A 21 -11.60 -30.14 44.82
CA LEU A 21 -10.15 -30.01 44.59
C LEU A 21 -9.73 -30.31 43.14
N THR A 22 -10.47 -31.14 42.42
CA THR A 22 -10.21 -31.45 40.99
C THR A 22 -10.68 -30.34 40.04
N MET A 23 -11.61 -29.49 40.47
CA MET A 23 -12.09 -28.33 39.69
C MET A 23 -11.15 -27.11 39.74
N THR A 24 -10.22 -27.05 40.69
CA THR A 24 -9.30 -25.91 40.87
C THR A 24 -7.99 -25.99 40.09
N SER A 25 -7.74 -27.05 39.32
CA SER A 25 -6.45 -27.27 38.65
C SER A 25 -6.41 -26.98 37.14
N GLN A 26 -7.37 -26.23 36.59
CA GLN A 26 -7.16 -25.54 35.31
C GLN A 26 -6.49 -24.20 35.56
N ALA A 27 -5.25 -24.25 36.07
CA ALA A 27 -4.36 -23.11 36.02
C ALA A 27 -4.11 -22.79 34.55
N GLY A 28 -4.45 -21.56 34.17
CA GLY A 28 -4.54 -21.09 32.79
C GLY A 28 -3.34 -21.50 31.94
N ALA A 29 -3.61 -22.34 30.94
CA ALA A 29 -2.83 -22.29 29.72
C ALA A 29 -3.01 -20.86 29.18
N ASN A 30 -2.01 -20.00 29.44
CA ASN A 30 -1.85 -18.76 28.70
C ASN A 30 -1.67 -19.17 27.24
N THR A 31 -2.77 -19.34 26.52
CA THR A 31 -2.76 -19.33 25.07
C THR A 31 -2.20 -17.98 24.71
N VAL A 32 -0.92 -17.93 24.33
CA VAL A 32 -0.34 -16.79 23.65
C VAL A 32 -1.19 -16.66 22.40
N GLN A 33 -2.21 -15.80 22.45
CA GLN A 33 -3.03 -15.47 21.31
C GLN A 33 -2.04 -15.05 20.22
N PRO A 34 -1.93 -15.80 19.11
CA PRO A 34 -0.95 -15.49 18.09
C PRO A 34 -1.19 -14.04 17.69
N LYS A 35 -0.17 -13.20 17.90
CA LYS A 35 -0.27 -11.78 17.66
C LYS A 35 -0.56 -11.61 16.16
N ARG A 36 -1.73 -11.05 15.84
CA ARG A 36 -2.13 -10.80 14.46
C ARG A 36 -1.04 -9.98 13.76
N PRO A 37 -0.51 -10.41 12.61
CA PRO A 37 0.56 -9.70 11.92
C PRO A 37 0.02 -8.41 11.31
N ASN A 38 0.83 -7.36 11.26
CA ASN A 38 0.53 -6.18 10.44
C ASN A 38 0.78 -6.51 8.97
N ILE A 39 -0.16 -6.14 8.10
CA ILE A 39 -0.04 -6.36 6.65
C ILE A 39 0.23 -5.01 6.00
N ILE A 40 1.33 -4.89 5.28
CA ILE A 40 1.66 -3.72 4.47
C ILE A 40 1.81 -4.20 3.03
N PHE A 41 0.90 -3.74 2.16
CA PHE A 41 0.90 -4.10 0.75
C PHE A 41 1.40 -2.94 -0.10
N PHE A 42 2.58 -3.08 -0.68
CA PHE A 42 3.14 -2.13 -1.62
C PHE A 42 2.75 -2.54 -3.04
N LEU A 43 2.04 -1.66 -3.75
CA LEU A 43 1.70 -1.82 -5.15
C LEU A 43 2.34 -0.69 -5.97
N VAL A 44 3.27 -1.07 -6.84
CA VAL A 44 3.93 -0.17 -7.80
C VAL A 44 3.12 -0.08 -9.10
N ASP A 45 3.20 1.06 -9.77
CA ASP A 45 2.48 1.31 -11.03
C ASP A 45 3.50 1.42 -12.18
N ASP A 46 3.23 0.75 -13.29
CA ASP A 46 4.07 0.71 -14.50
C ASP A 46 5.56 0.37 -14.26
N MET A 47 5.84 -0.41 -13.21
CA MET A 47 7.20 -0.85 -12.89
C MET A 47 7.57 -2.13 -13.64
N SER A 48 8.75 -2.14 -14.25
CA SER A 48 9.39 -3.31 -14.83
C SER A 48 10.48 -3.88 -13.89
N ALA A 49 10.73 -5.19 -13.99
CA ALA A 49 11.66 -5.91 -13.12
C ALA A 49 13.13 -5.50 -13.33
N ASP A 50 13.47 -4.99 -14.51
CA ASP A 50 14.80 -4.47 -14.85
C ASP A 50 15.17 -3.19 -14.07
N LEU A 51 14.19 -2.53 -13.43
CA LEU A 51 14.42 -1.38 -12.54
C LEU A 51 14.87 -1.79 -11.13
N LEU A 52 14.65 -3.04 -10.71
CA LEU A 52 14.97 -3.50 -9.34
C LEU A 52 16.43 -3.26 -8.91
N PRO A 53 17.46 -3.44 -9.76
CA PRO A 53 18.85 -3.18 -9.38
C PRO A 53 19.15 -1.73 -8.98
N TYR A 54 18.28 -0.78 -9.35
CA TYR A 54 18.43 0.64 -9.01
C TYR A 54 17.63 1.04 -7.76
N MET A 55 16.96 0.08 -7.12
CA MET A 55 16.10 0.30 -5.96
C MET A 55 16.71 -0.36 -4.71
N ASP A 56 17.74 0.25 -4.14
CA ASP A 56 18.52 -0.31 -3.02
C ASP A 56 17.64 -0.78 -1.85
N THR A 57 16.60 -0.03 -1.51
CA THR A 57 15.70 -0.39 -0.39
C THR A 57 14.87 -1.63 -0.70
N VAL A 58 14.40 -1.77 -1.94
CA VAL A 58 13.64 -2.96 -2.38
C VAL A 58 14.56 -4.17 -2.50
N SER A 59 15.78 -3.97 -3.01
CA SER A 59 16.82 -5.01 -3.07
C SER A 59 17.22 -5.50 -1.68
N ALA A 60 17.32 -4.61 -0.69
CA ALA A 60 17.54 -5.00 0.70
C ALA A 60 16.36 -5.82 1.26
N LEU A 61 15.12 -5.39 1.00
CA LEU A 61 13.93 -6.13 1.43
C LEU A 61 13.87 -7.55 0.83
N ALA A 62 14.29 -7.71 -0.42
CA ALA A 62 14.35 -9.01 -1.07
C ALA A 62 15.42 -9.93 -0.46
N THR A 63 16.53 -9.38 0.03
CA THR A 63 17.58 -10.13 0.74
C THR A 63 17.09 -10.67 2.08
N ASP A 64 16.33 -9.86 2.83
CA ASP A 64 15.80 -10.24 4.15
C ASP A 64 14.44 -10.97 4.08
N GLY A 65 13.94 -11.24 2.86
CA GLY A 65 12.60 -11.74 2.62
C GLY A 65 12.56 -12.91 1.66
N THR A 66 11.40 -13.09 1.02
CA THR A 66 11.20 -14.08 -0.03
C THR A 66 11.01 -13.38 -1.37
N ARG A 67 11.82 -13.77 -2.36
CA ARG A 67 11.70 -13.30 -3.74
C ARG A 67 11.03 -14.34 -4.60
N PHE A 68 9.99 -13.94 -5.32
CA PHE A 68 9.39 -14.73 -6.40
C PHE A 68 10.04 -14.33 -7.72
N THR A 69 10.70 -15.27 -8.40
CA THR A 69 11.26 -15.06 -9.75
C THR A 69 10.18 -15.10 -10.82
N ASP A 70 9.11 -15.84 -10.54
CA ASP A 70 7.99 -16.09 -11.42
C ASP A 70 6.72 -15.58 -10.74
N TYR A 71 6.44 -14.30 -10.93
CA TYR A 71 5.25 -13.63 -10.43
C TYR A 71 4.51 -12.96 -11.58
N TYR A 72 3.21 -13.22 -11.69
CA TYR A 72 2.41 -12.79 -12.83
C TYR A 72 1.20 -11.99 -12.35
N VAL A 73 0.84 -10.99 -13.15
CA VAL A 73 -0.43 -10.28 -13.02
C VAL A 73 -1.44 -10.85 -14.01
N SER A 74 -2.71 -10.87 -13.63
CA SER A 74 -3.79 -11.36 -14.50
C SER A 74 -3.98 -10.55 -15.79
N ASN A 75 -3.57 -9.28 -15.78
CA ASN A 75 -3.61 -8.37 -16.92
C ASN A 75 -2.51 -7.32 -16.72
N SER A 76 -1.84 -6.89 -17.80
CA SER A 76 -0.78 -5.88 -17.77
C SER A 76 -1.30 -4.44 -17.74
N LEU A 77 -2.62 -4.21 -17.84
CA LEU A 77 -3.24 -2.90 -17.69
C LEU A 77 -3.61 -2.61 -16.22
N CYS A 78 -3.47 -1.34 -15.83
CA CYS A 78 -3.66 -0.84 -14.47
C CYS A 78 -5.00 -1.23 -13.82
N CYS A 79 -6.13 -0.80 -14.37
CA CYS A 79 -7.46 -1.03 -13.79
C CYS A 79 -7.86 -2.52 -13.71
N PRO A 80 -7.74 -3.33 -14.77
CA PRO A 80 -8.05 -4.76 -14.66
C PRO A 80 -7.12 -5.47 -13.68
N SER A 81 -5.83 -5.15 -13.67
CA SER A 81 -4.87 -5.74 -12.73
C SER A 81 -5.22 -5.41 -11.27
N ARG A 82 -5.49 -4.13 -10.97
CA ARG A 82 -5.89 -3.67 -9.63
C ARG A 82 -7.24 -4.26 -9.20
N ALA A 83 -8.22 -4.31 -10.10
CA ALA A 83 -9.51 -4.94 -9.82
C ALA A 83 -9.32 -6.41 -9.42
N SER A 84 -8.47 -7.15 -10.12
CA SER A 84 -8.14 -8.53 -9.77
C SER A 84 -7.41 -8.64 -8.43
N MET A 85 -6.43 -7.78 -8.16
CA MET A 85 -5.72 -7.75 -6.87
C MET A 85 -6.65 -7.42 -5.70
N PHE A 86 -7.58 -6.49 -5.87
CA PHE A 86 -8.51 -6.12 -4.81
C PHE A 86 -9.53 -7.21 -4.51
N THR A 87 -10.06 -7.87 -5.54
CA THR A 87 -11.21 -8.77 -5.41
C THR A 87 -10.85 -10.26 -5.40
N GLY A 88 -9.62 -10.61 -5.77
CA GLY A 88 -9.17 -11.99 -5.99
C GLY A 88 -9.81 -12.67 -7.20
N GLN A 89 -10.41 -11.92 -8.14
CA GLN A 89 -11.13 -12.45 -9.29
C GLN A 89 -10.49 -12.03 -10.61
N PHE A 90 -10.57 -12.85 -11.65
CA PHE A 90 -10.01 -12.51 -12.96
C PHE A 90 -10.79 -11.38 -13.65
N PRO A 91 -10.20 -10.68 -14.64
CA PRO A 91 -10.87 -9.62 -15.38
C PRO A 91 -12.21 -10.03 -16.02
N HIS A 92 -12.36 -11.30 -16.43
CA HIS A 92 -13.62 -11.80 -16.99
C HIS A 92 -14.74 -11.94 -15.94
N ASN A 93 -14.41 -12.02 -14.65
CA ASN A 93 -15.38 -12.03 -13.55
C ASN A 93 -15.69 -10.61 -13.04
N THR A 94 -14.68 -9.75 -12.98
CA THR A 94 -14.86 -8.34 -12.57
C THR A 94 -15.51 -7.51 -13.69
N GLY A 95 -15.33 -7.90 -14.95
CA GLY A 95 -15.80 -7.14 -16.11
C GLY A 95 -15.08 -5.80 -16.30
N VAL A 96 -13.97 -5.57 -15.58
CA VAL A 96 -13.08 -4.44 -15.82
C VAL A 96 -12.09 -4.87 -16.89
N ALA A 97 -12.26 -4.40 -18.13
CA ALA A 97 -11.46 -4.85 -19.27
C ALA A 97 -10.31 -3.88 -19.62
N THR A 98 -10.50 -2.59 -19.37
CA THR A 98 -9.62 -1.51 -19.83
C THR A 98 -9.35 -0.50 -18.72
N ASN A 99 -8.64 0.59 -19.07
CA ASN A 99 -8.25 1.64 -18.14
C ASN A 99 -9.22 2.83 -18.09
N LYS A 100 -10.20 2.93 -18.98
CA LYS A 100 -11.12 4.07 -19.06
C LYS A 100 -12.56 3.60 -18.92
N GLY A 101 -13.43 4.45 -18.38
CA GLY A 101 -14.86 4.15 -18.31
C GLY A 101 -15.48 4.00 -19.69
N SER A 102 -15.02 4.82 -20.65
CA SER A 102 -15.56 4.86 -22.01
C SER A 102 -15.35 3.59 -22.84
N ASP A 103 -14.42 2.71 -22.43
CA ASP A 103 -14.06 1.49 -23.16
C ASP A 103 -14.22 0.20 -22.31
N GLY A 104 -15.08 0.23 -21.28
CA GLY A 104 -15.42 -0.96 -20.49
C GLY A 104 -14.49 -1.20 -19.29
N GLY A 105 -13.92 -0.14 -18.74
CA GLY A 105 -12.98 -0.20 -17.63
C GLY A 105 -13.14 0.96 -16.65
N GLY A 106 -12.01 1.41 -16.10
CA GLY A 106 -11.97 2.51 -15.15
C GLY A 106 -12.83 2.28 -13.90
N TYR A 107 -13.13 3.35 -13.18
CA TYR A 107 -13.91 3.29 -11.96
C TYR A 107 -15.37 2.89 -12.22
N GLN A 108 -15.92 3.25 -13.36
CA GLN A 108 -17.30 3.02 -13.76
C GLN A 108 -17.60 1.51 -13.87
N ALA A 109 -16.66 0.72 -14.41
CA ALA A 109 -16.76 -0.74 -14.41
C ALA A 109 -16.51 -1.35 -13.02
N PHE A 110 -15.61 -0.73 -12.24
CA PHE A 110 -15.15 -1.30 -10.97
C PHE A 110 -16.05 -1.01 -9.76
N GLN A 111 -16.75 0.13 -9.69
CA GLN A 111 -17.46 0.62 -8.49
C GLN A 111 -18.38 -0.41 -7.82
N LYS A 112 -19.03 -1.28 -8.60
CA LYS A 112 -19.92 -2.35 -8.09
C LYS A 112 -19.17 -3.44 -7.30
N HIS A 113 -17.84 -3.46 -7.35
CA HIS A 113 -16.96 -4.43 -6.68
C HIS A 113 -16.29 -3.87 -5.42
N GLU A 114 -16.50 -2.59 -5.07
CA GLU A 114 -15.88 -1.96 -3.90
C GLU A 114 -16.16 -2.70 -2.58
N GLY A 115 -17.38 -3.22 -2.42
CA GLY A 115 -17.75 -4.05 -1.25
C GLY A 115 -17.18 -5.46 -1.25
N ARG A 116 -16.40 -5.84 -2.27
CA ARG A 116 -15.79 -7.18 -2.45
C ARG A 116 -14.27 -7.13 -2.40
N THR A 117 -13.69 -5.99 -2.04
CA THR A 117 -12.25 -5.87 -1.91
C THR A 117 -11.74 -6.58 -0.65
N TYR A 118 -10.46 -6.98 -0.62
CA TYR A 118 -9.83 -7.59 0.56
C TYR A 118 -9.87 -6.70 1.80
N ALA A 119 -10.13 -5.40 1.65
CA ALA A 119 -10.23 -4.47 2.77
C ALA A 119 -11.44 -4.78 3.67
N VAL A 120 -12.58 -5.19 3.09
CA VAL A 120 -13.80 -5.51 3.83
C VAL A 120 -13.59 -6.66 4.83
N PRO A 121 -13.08 -7.84 4.45
CA PRO A 121 -12.83 -8.91 5.42
C PRO A 121 -11.71 -8.57 6.40
N LEU A 122 -10.70 -7.75 6.03
CA LEU A 122 -9.68 -7.30 6.97
C LEU A 122 -10.26 -6.39 8.06
N ASP A 123 -11.08 -5.40 7.68
CA ASP A 123 -11.82 -4.53 8.60
C ASP A 123 -12.73 -5.36 9.52
N GLN A 124 -13.50 -6.30 8.98
CA GLN A 124 -14.35 -7.22 9.75
C GLN A 124 -13.54 -8.11 10.71
N ALA A 125 -12.32 -8.49 10.34
CA ALA A 125 -11.41 -9.22 11.20
C ALA A 125 -10.79 -8.34 12.32
N GLY A 126 -11.07 -7.04 12.35
CA GLY A 126 -10.60 -6.09 13.36
C GLY A 126 -9.23 -5.48 13.06
N TYR A 127 -8.81 -5.47 11.79
CA TYR A 127 -7.65 -4.69 11.37
C TYR A 127 -8.03 -3.22 11.23
N ARG A 128 -7.11 -2.32 11.60
CA ARG A 128 -7.17 -0.93 11.14
C ARG A 128 -6.65 -0.88 9.71
N THR A 129 -7.47 -0.45 8.76
CA THR A 129 -7.14 -0.47 7.33
C THR A 129 -6.89 0.94 6.78
N GLY A 130 -5.96 1.07 5.83
CA GLY A 130 -5.69 2.35 5.19
C GLY A 130 -5.26 2.18 3.74
N TYR A 131 -5.74 3.07 2.88
CA TYR A 131 -5.36 3.13 1.47
C TYR A 131 -4.71 4.47 1.13
N LEU A 132 -3.56 4.41 0.47
CA LEU A 132 -2.77 5.59 0.10
C LEU A 132 -2.28 5.47 -1.35
N GLY A 133 -2.49 6.51 -2.16
CA GLY A 133 -1.98 6.62 -3.53
C GLY A 133 -3.06 6.52 -4.61
N LYS A 134 -2.77 5.81 -5.70
CA LYS A 134 -3.68 5.64 -6.83
C LYS A 134 -4.66 4.50 -6.57
N TYR A 135 -5.97 4.72 -6.69
CA TYR A 135 -6.98 3.67 -6.52
C TYR A 135 -7.31 2.93 -7.83
N ILE A 136 -8.29 3.42 -8.58
CA ILE A 136 -8.64 3.01 -9.95
C ILE A 136 -8.69 4.28 -10.80
N ASN A 137 -8.39 4.20 -12.09
CA ASN A 137 -8.50 5.37 -12.97
C ASN A 137 -9.92 5.93 -12.96
N GLU A 138 -10.03 7.25 -13.11
CA GLU A 138 -11.32 7.96 -13.14
C GLU A 138 -12.14 7.85 -11.85
N TYR A 139 -11.54 7.37 -10.75
CA TYR A 139 -12.14 7.47 -9.43
C TYR A 139 -12.35 8.96 -9.06
N PRO A 140 -13.53 9.36 -8.56
CA PRO A 140 -13.82 10.74 -8.23
C PRO A 140 -12.98 11.20 -7.04
N VAL A 141 -12.25 12.30 -7.19
CA VAL A 141 -11.43 12.92 -6.14
C VAL A 141 -11.88 14.36 -5.84
N ALA A 142 -12.97 14.82 -6.47
CA ALA A 142 -13.62 16.08 -6.15
C ALA A 142 -14.40 15.99 -4.83
N THR A 143 -15.12 17.04 -4.43
CA THR A 143 -15.69 17.20 -3.07
C THR A 143 -16.74 16.14 -2.68
N ASP A 144 -17.18 15.34 -3.62
CA ASP A 144 -18.23 14.32 -3.51
C ASP A 144 -17.69 12.87 -3.53
N TYR A 145 -16.38 12.67 -3.37
CA TYR A 145 -15.84 11.31 -3.25
C TYR A 145 -16.41 10.59 -2.01
N HIS A 146 -16.58 9.26 -2.13
CA HIS A 146 -16.91 8.40 -0.99
C HIS A 146 -15.77 7.45 -0.66
N VAL A 147 -15.70 7.02 0.59
CA VAL A 147 -14.73 6.03 1.02
C VAL A 147 -15.34 4.66 0.85
N PRO A 148 -14.74 3.75 0.07
CA PRO A 148 -15.24 2.39 -0.10
C PRO A 148 -15.28 1.64 1.24
N ALA A 149 -16.20 0.68 1.36
CA ALA A 149 -16.31 -0.12 2.57
C ALA A 149 -14.99 -0.84 2.90
N GLY A 150 -14.69 -0.98 4.19
CA GLY A 150 -13.50 -1.68 4.69
C GLY A 150 -12.24 -0.81 4.81
N TRP A 151 -12.30 0.51 4.58
CA TRP A 151 -11.18 1.42 4.77
C TRP A 151 -11.40 2.40 5.93
N ASP A 152 -10.52 2.41 6.92
CA ASP A 152 -10.52 3.40 8.00
C ASP A 152 -9.84 4.71 7.61
N GLU A 153 -8.81 4.61 6.76
CA GLU A 153 -8.04 5.74 6.26
C GLU A 153 -8.01 5.75 4.74
N TRP A 154 -8.24 6.93 4.14
CA TRP A 154 -8.38 7.09 2.69
C TRP A 154 -7.62 8.33 2.21
N HIS A 155 -6.55 8.10 1.45
CA HIS A 155 -5.68 9.10 0.88
C HIS A 155 -5.40 8.82 -0.60
N VAL A 156 -6.38 9.10 -1.45
CA VAL A 156 -6.32 8.82 -2.89
C VAL A 156 -6.02 10.06 -3.70
N ALA A 157 -5.02 9.96 -4.58
CA ALA A 157 -4.58 11.07 -5.42
C ALA A 157 -5.45 11.21 -6.69
N ALA A 158 -5.81 12.45 -7.02
CA ALA A 158 -6.48 12.80 -8.27
C ALA A 158 -5.58 12.51 -9.49
N GLY A 159 -6.21 12.36 -10.66
CA GLY A 159 -5.49 12.20 -11.93
C GLY A 159 -4.62 10.94 -11.99
N GLY A 160 -4.94 9.91 -11.21
CA GLY A 160 -4.15 8.68 -11.14
C GLY A 160 -2.83 8.83 -10.37
N GLY A 161 -2.59 9.95 -9.68
CA GLY A 161 -1.34 10.17 -8.93
C GLY A 161 -0.14 10.57 -9.76
N TYR A 162 -0.29 10.80 -11.07
CA TYR A 162 0.82 11.13 -11.98
C TYR A 162 1.27 12.60 -11.95
N ASN A 163 0.50 13.48 -11.30
CA ASN A 163 0.89 14.89 -11.23
C ASN A 163 2.16 15.11 -10.39
N GLU A 164 2.45 14.19 -9.45
CA GLU A 164 3.62 14.16 -8.56
C GLU A 164 3.80 15.38 -7.66
N PHE A 165 3.85 16.58 -8.21
CA PHE A 165 3.74 17.88 -7.55
C PHE A 165 2.38 18.50 -7.85
N LYS A 166 1.91 19.42 -6.99
CA LYS A 166 0.61 20.10 -7.15
C LYS A 166 -0.57 19.12 -7.33
N TYR A 167 -0.45 17.94 -6.76
CA TYR A 167 -1.52 16.94 -6.74
C TYR A 167 -2.70 17.43 -5.90
N GLN A 168 -3.85 16.78 -6.07
CA GLN A 168 -4.96 16.83 -5.12
C GLN A 168 -5.08 15.44 -4.49
N LEU A 169 -5.30 15.40 -3.19
CA LEU A 169 -5.33 14.16 -2.42
C LEU A 169 -6.59 14.15 -1.54
N THR A 170 -7.39 13.09 -1.63
CA THR A 170 -8.48 12.90 -0.65
C THR A 170 -7.92 12.73 0.75
N ARG A 171 -8.74 13.00 1.76
CA ARG A 171 -8.36 12.77 3.14
C ARG A 171 -9.57 12.35 3.94
N TYR A 172 -9.59 11.10 4.39
CA TYR A 172 -10.55 10.62 5.38
C TYR A 172 -9.91 9.70 6.40
N ILE A 173 -10.32 9.86 7.65
CA ILE A 173 -9.91 9.06 8.80
C ILE A 173 -11.17 8.83 9.62
N ARG A 174 -11.61 7.57 9.78
CA ARG A 174 -12.89 7.22 10.42
C ARG A 174 -13.10 7.88 11.78
N GLU A 175 -12.06 7.95 12.62
CA GLU A 175 -12.10 8.60 13.95
C GLU A 175 -12.29 10.12 13.87
N GLN A 176 -11.90 10.75 12.77
CA GLN A 176 -11.99 12.21 12.56
C GLN A 176 -13.13 12.59 11.61
N GLY A 177 -13.65 11.64 10.82
CA GLY A 177 -14.79 11.80 9.90
C GLY A 177 -14.61 12.80 8.75
N GLN A 178 -13.46 13.46 8.65
CA GLN A 178 -13.24 14.54 7.68
C GLN A 178 -13.13 13.97 6.25
N LYS A 179 -13.72 14.61 5.24
CA LYS A 179 -13.52 14.29 3.81
C LYS A 179 -12.91 15.45 2.97
N PRO A 180 -11.86 16.18 3.41
CA PRO A 180 -11.31 17.27 2.62
C PRO A 180 -10.45 16.78 1.45
N ILE A 181 -10.31 17.65 0.46
CA ILE A 181 -9.28 17.54 -0.58
C ILE A 181 -8.10 18.39 -0.14
N ASP A 182 -6.90 17.81 -0.16
CA ASP A 182 -5.66 18.46 0.21
C ASP A 182 -4.81 18.72 -1.05
N PRO A 183 -4.53 19.99 -1.41
CA PRO A 183 -3.58 20.29 -2.46
C PRO A 183 -2.16 19.97 -1.96
N GLY A 184 -1.32 19.41 -2.83
CA GLY A 184 0.01 18.93 -2.45
C GLY A 184 0.99 19.97 -1.91
N GLY A 185 0.60 21.25 -1.81
CA GLY A 185 1.35 22.28 -1.09
C GLY A 185 2.79 22.47 -1.57
N GLY A 186 3.09 22.08 -2.82
CA GLY A 186 4.44 22.07 -3.39
C GLY A 186 5.31 20.87 -2.97
N LYS A 187 4.82 19.97 -2.11
CA LYS A 187 5.50 18.72 -1.77
C LYS A 187 5.39 17.71 -2.91
N TYR A 188 6.31 16.75 -2.91
CA TYR A 188 6.24 15.58 -3.76
C TYR A 188 5.23 14.57 -3.19
N LEU A 189 4.39 13.98 -4.04
CA LEU A 189 3.27 13.12 -3.64
C LEU A 189 3.75 11.92 -2.83
N VAL A 190 4.80 11.25 -3.30
CA VAL A 190 5.29 10.02 -2.66
C VAL A 190 5.83 10.29 -1.26
N ASP A 191 6.48 11.44 -1.04
CA ASP A 191 6.97 11.85 0.28
C ASP A 191 5.81 12.11 1.25
N GLU A 192 4.75 12.78 0.79
CA GLU A 192 3.57 13.03 1.60
C GLU A 192 2.83 11.72 1.95
N LEU A 193 2.64 10.83 0.97
CA LEU A 193 2.02 9.52 1.21
C LEU A 193 2.85 8.68 2.19
N GLY A 194 4.18 8.68 2.05
CA GLY A 194 5.08 8.01 2.99
C GLY A 194 4.99 8.57 4.41
N GLN A 195 4.94 9.90 4.55
CA GLN A 195 4.75 10.55 5.85
C GLN A 195 3.39 10.23 6.48
N ARG A 196 2.32 10.16 5.67
CA ARG A 196 0.99 9.74 6.14
C ARG A 196 0.97 8.30 6.59
N ALA A 197 1.48 7.36 5.78
CA ALA A 197 1.58 5.95 6.14
C ALA A 197 2.35 5.73 7.46
N TRP A 198 3.44 6.47 7.67
CA TRP A 198 4.17 6.45 8.95
C TRP A 198 3.31 6.97 10.13
N THR A 199 2.57 8.05 9.91
CA THR A 199 1.73 8.66 10.96
C THR A 199 0.56 7.76 11.32
N SER A 200 -0.10 7.18 10.32
CA SER A 200 -1.20 6.22 10.46
C SER A 200 -0.77 4.96 11.22
N SER A 201 0.45 4.47 10.96
CA SER A 201 0.99 3.28 11.64
C SER A 201 1.49 3.53 13.07
N CYS A 202 1.91 4.76 13.41
CA CYS A 202 2.32 5.10 14.78
C CYS A 202 1.15 5.41 15.73
N GLY A 203 -0.11 5.43 15.26
CA GLY A 203 -1.33 5.69 16.04
C GLY A 203 -1.43 7.14 16.57
N PRO A 204 -2.64 7.62 16.95
CA PRO A 204 -2.76 8.87 17.68
C PRO A 204 -2.01 8.73 19.01
N ALA A 205 -1.19 9.74 19.34
CA ALA A 205 -0.32 9.79 20.51
C ALA A 205 -1.06 9.83 21.88
N ASN A 206 -2.28 9.31 21.96
CA ASN A 206 -3.19 9.50 23.11
C ASN A 206 -3.77 8.21 23.69
N THR A 207 -3.43 7.02 23.19
CA THR A 207 -3.81 5.76 23.85
C THR A 207 -2.59 4.86 24.02
N ARG A 208 -2.19 4.71 25.29
CA ARG A 208 -1.04 3.97 25.84
C ARG A 208 0.29 4.71 25.80
N ARG A 209 0.95 4.67 26.95
CA ARG A 209 2.21 5.29 27.37
C ARG A 209 3.44 4.87 26.54
N GLU A 210 3.25 4.11 25.46
CA GLU A 210 4.28 3.70 24.52
C GLU A 210 4.14 4.52 23.23
N SER A 211 5.09 5.41 22.95
CA SER A 211 5.71 5.54 21.60
C SER A 211 6.28 6.91 21.24
N ARG A 212 6.20 7.96 22.07
CA ARG A 212 6.89 9.23 21.72
C ARG A 212 8.42 9.05 21.60
N SER A 213 9.02 8.15 22.38
CA SER A 213 10.45 7.81 22.28
C SER A 213 10.73 6.74 21.21
N SER A 214 9.82 5.77 21.00
CA SER A 214 9.98 4.68 20.03
C SER A 214 9.91 5.14 18.57
N CYS A 215 8.89 5.93 18.18
CA CYS A 215 8.81 6.43 16.79
C CYS A 215 9.86 7.53 16.51
N ARG A 216 10.26 8.33 17.51
CA ARG A 216 11.27 9.40 17.34
C ARG A 216 12.70 8.89 17.26
N SER A 217 13.05 7.82 18.00
CA SER A 217 14.38 7.19 17.94
C SER A 217 14.63 6.38 16.66
N ARG A 218 13.58 5.96 15.96
CA ARG A 218 13.69 5.29 14.65
C ARG A 218 13.96 6.27 13.50
N ARG A 219 13.45 7.51 13.58
CA ARG A 219 13.71 8.55 12.56
C ARG A 219 15.18 9.00 12.52
N SER A 220 15.92 8.89 13.64
CA SER A 220 17.34 9.26 13.69
C SER A 220 18.29 8.15 13.22
N ARG A 221 17.79 6.94 12.92
CA ARG A 221 18.57 5.85 12.33
C ARG A 221 18.13 5.67 10.86
N ARG A 222 18.84 6.36 9.96
CA ARG A 222 18.81 6.26 8.47
C ARG A 222 17.63 6.94 7.74
N MET A 223 17.91 8.15 7.26
CA MET A 223 17.99 8.43 5.83
C MET A 223 19.37 9.08 5.62
N PRO A 224 20.30 8.52 4.81
CA PRO A 224 21.47 9.29 4.42
C PRO A 224 20.98 10.48 3.60
N ALA A 225 21.24 11.70 4.07
CA ALA A 225 21.09 12.88 3.26
C ALA A 225 21.86 12.64 1.96
N SER A 226 21.19 12.74 0.81
CA SER A 226 21.84 12.74 -0.49
C SER A 226 22.97 13.76 -0.43
N ALA A 227 24.22 13.28 -0.53
CA ALA A 227 25.37 14.14 -0.64
C ALA A 227 25.19 14.98 -1.91
N SER A 228 24.87 16.26 -1.73
CA SER A 228 25.03 17.27 -2.77
C SER A 228 26.51 17.25 -3.16
N SER A 229 26.83 16.62 -4.29
CA SER A 229 28.16 16.74 -4.86
C SER A 229 28.32 18.18 -5.34
N ARG A 230 29.10 18.95 -4.56
CA ARG A 230 29.72 20.19 -5.04
C ARG A 230 30.52 19.83 -6.28
N ALA A 231 30.03 20.22 -7.45
CA ALA A 231 30.82 20.25 -8.66
C ALA A 231 31.98 21.26 -8.47
N THR A 232 33.15 20.74 -8.15
CA THR A 232 34.42 21.47 -8.22
C THR A 232 34.64 21.84 -9.68
N ARG A 233 34.55 23.13 -10.00
CA ARG A 233 34.99 23.67 -11.30
C ARG A 233 36.51 23.48 -11.41
N SER A 234 36.93 22.44 -12.12
CA SER A 234 38.27 22.36 -12.68
C SER A 234 38.29 23.12 -14.01
N ARG A 235 39.10 24.17 -14.05
CA ARG A 235 39.29 25.08 -15.17
C ARG A 235 40.28 24.42 -16.15
N ALA A 236 39.75 23.72 -17.17
CA ALA A 236 40.56 23.23 -18.28
C ALA A 236 40.46 24.20 -19.48
N SER A 237 41.62 24.58 -19.98
CA SER A 237 41.93 25.56 -21.02
C SER A 237 41.33 25.24 -22.39
N ARG A 238 40.79 26.28 -23.04
CA ARG A 238 40.41 26.30 -24.47
C ARG A 238 41.64 26.18 -25.39
N PRO A 239 41.54 25.46 -26.51
CA PRO A 239 42.30 25.79 -27.72
C PRO A 239 41.47 26.66 -28.67
N ARG A 240 42.18 27.56 -29.35
CA ARG A 240 41.69 28.55 -30.32
C ARG A 240 41.17 27.93 -31.61
N ALA A 241 40.26 28.67 -32.24
CA ALA A 241 39.67 28.44 -33.55
C ALA A 241 40.71 28.41 -34.69
N ALA A 242 40.44 27.58 -35.70
CA ALA A 242 40.95 27.74 -37.05
C ALA A 242 39.75 27.86 -38.01
N THR A 243 39.80 28.95 -38.77
CA THR A 243 38.90 29.39 -39.83
C THR A 243 38.85 28.43 -41.02
N GLY A 244 37.67 28.20 -41.58
CA GLY A 244 37.50 27.49 -42.85
C GLY A 244 36.12 27.73 -43.46
N ARG A 245 36.03 28.75 -44.33
CA ARG A 245 34.84 29.15 -45.10
C ARG A 245 34.69 28.20 -46.30
N ARG A 246 33.50 27.65 -46.56
CA ARG A 246 33.04 27.33 -47.93
C ARG A 246 31.52 27.12 -48.00
N THR A 247 30.98 27.49 -49.15
CA THR A 247 29.62 27.87 -49.51
C THR A 247 28.89 26.79 -50.32
N SER A 248 27.55 26.92 -50.40
CA SER A 248 26.62 26.46 -51.47
C SER A 248 26.42 24.93 -51.62
N SER A 249 25.28 24.35 -52.00
CA SER A 249 23.94 24.77 -52.46
C SER A 249 23.10 23.52 -52.75
N ARG A 250 21.75 23.61 -52.64
CA ARG A 250 20.69 22.89 -53.41
C ARG A 250 20.66 21.34 -53.31
N THR A 251 19.57 20.57 -53.41
CA THR A 251 18.16 20.68 -53.86
C THR A 251 17.48 19.32 -53.56
N GLY A 252 16.15 19.32 -53.29
CA GLY A 252 15.17 18.23 -53.59
C GLY A 252 15.39 16.84 -52.95
N THR A 253 14.42 15.98 -52.65
CA THR A 253 13.02 15.85 -53.12
C THR A 253 12.33 14.86 -52.15
N ALA A 254 11.02 15.04 -51.94
CA ALA A 254 10.15 14.14 -51.18
C ALA A 254 9.74 12.89 -51.98
N VAL A 255 9.60 11.73 -51.33
CA VAL A 255 8.65 10.65 -51.71
C VAL A 255 8.22 9.90 -50.43
N GLY A 256 6.91 9.74 -50.26
CA GLY A 256 6.24 9.03 -49.18
C GLY A 256 6.09 7.50 -49.41
N PRO A 257 5.20 6.82 -48.66
CA PRO A 257 5.48 5.50 -48.10
C PRO A 257 4.92 4.31 -48.89
N THR A 258 5.50 3.13 -48.70
CA THR A 258 4.91 1.84 -49.10
C THR A 258 4.57 1.00 -47.86
N ALA A 259 3.27 0.71 -47.75
CA ALA A 259 2.71 -0.28 -46.84
C ALA A 259 3.08 -1.70 -47.29
N ARG A 260 3.30 -2.61 -46.34
CA ARG A 260 3.12 -4.05 -46.57
C ARG A 260 2.66 -4.73 -45.28
N ALA A 261 1.38 -5.10 -45.28
CA ALA A 261 0.82 -6.10 -44.39
C ALA A 261 1.18 -7.49 -44.92
N SER A 262 1.47 -8.45 -44.03
CA SER A 262 1.33 -9.90 -44.26
C SER A 262 1.41 -10.65 -42.92
N THR A 263 0.32 -11.37 -42.62
CA THR A 263 0.13 -12.54 -41.75
C THR A 263 0.53 -12.47 -40.28
#